data_AF-X1DHZ5-F1
#
_entry.id   AF-X1DHZ5-F1
#
_cell.length_a   1.000
_cell.length_b   1.000
_cell.length_c   1.000
_cell.angle_alpha   90.00
_cell.angle_beta   90.00
_cell.angle_gamma   90.00
#
_symmetry.space_group_name_H-M   'P 1'
#
loop_
_entity.id
_entity.type
_entity.pdbx_description
1 polymer ?
#
loop_
_entity_poly.entity_id
_entity_poly.type
_entity_poly.pdbx_seq_one_letter_code
_entity_poly.pdbx_strand_id
1 'polypeptide(L)'
;MVIGTGMAGNAAALFAANRGLSVVQVGITSEIIFASGFLDLMGVHPIQEKRCWHNPWAAIDAVSRDIPDHPYAKLEKEDIRNAFDEMLSFLTSAGINYCRYENRNVQVITPMGTVKPTYCVPQTMWAGVKAMEDQRPCLMIDIRGLKGFSARQIAAILKGTW
;
A
#
# COMPACT_ATOMS: atom_id res chain seq x y z
N MET A 1 -4.11 -18.12 -19.68
CA MET A 1 -5.37 -17.67 -19.04
C MET A 1 -5.11 -17.47 -17.56
N VAL A 2 -5.57 -16.37 -16.99
CA VAL A 2 -5.52 -16.08 -15.55
C VAL A 2 -6.95 -16.01 -15.02
N ILE A 3 -7.27 -16.79 -13.99
CA ILE A 3 -8.59 -16.78 -13.35
C ILE A 3 -8.48 -15.98 -12.05
N GLY A 4 -9.20 -14.87 -11.97
CA GLY A 4 -9.23 -13.96 -10.83
C GLY A 4 -8.84 -12.54 -11.18
N THR A 5 -9.58 -11.58 -10.62
CA THR A 5 -9.44 -10.12 -10.81
C THR A 5 -9.02 -9.40 -9.52
N GLY A 6 -8.50 -10.15 -8.55
CA GLY A 6 -7.84 -9.61 -7.35
C GLY A 6 -6.37 -9.26 -7.60
N MET A 7 -5.66 -8.85 -6.55
CA MET A 7 -4.24 -8.43 -6.65
C MET A 7 -3.33 -9.49 -7.26
N ALA A 8 -3.44 -10.76 -6.84
CA ALA A 8 -2.62 -11.83 -7.39
C ALA A 8 -2.91 -12.10 -8.88
N GLY A 9 -4.18 -12.05 -9.28
CA GLY A 9 -4.58 -12.23 -10.68
C GLY A 9 -4.10 -11.07 -11.57
N ASN A 10 -4.27 -9.83 -11.10
CA ASN A 10 -3.77 -8.65 -11.79
C ASN A 10 -2.25 -8.67 -11.92
N ALA A 11 -1.52 -9.02 -10.85
CA ALA A 11 -0.08 -9.17 -10.90
C ALA A 11 0.33 -10.26 -11.90
N ALA A 12 -0.25 -11.46 -11.81
CA ALA A 12 0.06 -12.56 -12.72
C ALA A 12 -0.18 -12.18 -14.20
N ALA A 13 -1.31 -11.52 -14.49
CA ALA A 13 -1.63 -11.07 -15.84
C ALA A 13 -0.65 -10.01 -16.34
N LEU A 14 -0.31 -9.03 -15.49
CA LEU A 14 0.66 -7.98 -15.76
C LEU A 14 2.06 -8.55 -16.07
N PHE A 15 2.60 -9.38 -15.20
CA PHE A 15 3.94 -9.96 -15.39
C PHE A 15 3.99 -10.87 -16.63
N ALA A 16 2.94 -11.65 -16.90
CA ALA A 16 2.87 -12.44 -18.12
C ALA A 16 2.78 -11.57 -19.38
N ALA A 17 1.99 -10.49 -19.37
CA ALA A 17 1.89 -9.56 -20.49
C ALA A 17 3.22 -8.83 -20.76
N ASN A 18 3.92 -8.37 -19.72
CA ASN A 18 5.25 -7.76 -19.85
C ASN A 18 6.32 -8.73 -20.39
N ARG A 19 6.02 -10.04 -20.39
CA ARG A 19 6.89 -11.09 -20.95
C ARG A 19 6.49 -11.47 -22.37
N GLY A 20 5.61 -10.67 -23.00
CA GLY A 20 5.17 -10.86 -24.38
C GLY A 20 4.14 -11.98 -24.55
N LEU A 21 3.57 -12.50 -23.45
CA LEU A 21 2.55 -13.54 -23.54
C LEU A 21 1.18 -12.93 -23.85
N SER A 22 0.41 -13.63 -24.68
CA SER A 22 -1.02 -13.32 -24.85
C SER A 22 -1.79 -13.86 -23.65
N VAL A 23 -2.37 -12.96 -22.86
CA VAL A 23 -3.04 -13.29 -21.60
C VAL A 23 -4.50 -12.88 -21.66
N VAL A 24 -5.39 -13.85 -21.42
CA VAL A 24 -6.81 -13.60 -21.11
C VAL A 24 -6.99 -13.69 -19.60
N GLN A 25 -7.49 -12.63 -18.98
CA GLN A 25 -7.87 -12.59 -17.58
C GLN A 25 -9.40 -12.68 -17.47
N VAL A 26 -9.88 -13.60 -16.64
CA VAL A 26 -11.32 -13.86 -16.46
C VAL A 26 -11.66 -13.82 -14.98
N GLY A 27 -12.76 -13.17 -14.63
CA GLY A 27 -13.28 -13.15 -13.26
C GLY A 27 -14.38 -12.11 -13.10
N ILE A 28 -14.95 -12.06 -11.89
CA ILE A 28 -15.92 -11.04 -11.49
C ILE A 28 -15.22 -9.98 -10.65
N THR A 29 -15.61 -8.72 -10.78
CA THR A 29 -15.12 -7.66 -9.90
C THR A 29 -15.56 -7.99 -8.46
N SER A 30 -14.61 -8.47 -7.65
CA SER A 30 -14.82 -8.83 -6.24
C SER A 30 -14.45 -7.66 -5.33
N GLU A 31 -13.94 -7.93 -4.13
CA GLU A 31 -13.64 -6.95 -3.07
C GLU A 31 -12.56 -5.91 -3.44
N ILE A 32 -11.88 -6.03 -4.59
CA ILE A 32 -10.82 -5.10 -4.98
C ILE A 32 -11.33 -3.65 -5.12
N ILE A 33 -12.61 -3.45 -5.40
CA ILE A 33 -13.23 -2.11 -5.45
C ILE A 33 -13.34 -1.43 -4.08
N PHE A 34 -13.22 -2.19 -2.98
CA PHE A 34 -13.19 -1.68 -1.62
C PHE A 34 -11.76 -1.55 -1.08
N ALA A 35 -10.75 -1.94 -1.87
CA ALA A 35 -9.36 -1.77 -1.48
C ALA A 35 -8.95 -0.29 -1.58
N SER A 36 -8.10 0.16 -0.65
CA SER A 36 -7.58 1.54 -0.61
C SER A 36 -6.74 1.94 -1.83
N GLY A 37 -6.32 0.96 -2.65
CA GLY A 37 -5.32 1.15 -3.70
C GLY A 37 -3.89 1.30 -3.17
N PHE A 38 -3.65 1.26 -1.85
CA PHE A 38 -2.31 1.27 -1.29
C PHE A 38 -1.59 -0.07 -1.51
N LEU A 39 -0.28 0.00 -1.74
CA LEU A 39 0.58 -1.18 -1.81
C LEU A 39 1.45 -1.19 -0.56
N ASP A 40 1.14 -2.10 0.35
CA ASP A 40 1.79 -2.21 1.65
C ASP A 40 3.06 -3.09 1.55
N LEU A 41 4.15 -2.66 2.19
CA LEU A 41 5.36 -3.46 2.35
C LEU A 41 5.79 -3.43 3.82
N MET A 42 5.97 -4.62 4.40
CA MET A 42 6.43 -4.91 5.76
C MET A 42 6.48 -3.69 6.73
N GLY A 43 5.33 -3.33 7.31
CA GLY A 43 5.20 -2.15 8.17
C GLY A 43 5.20 -2.41 9.68
N VAL A 44 4.89 -3.64 10.13
CA VAL A 44 4.74 -3.97 11.55
C VAL A 44 5.31 -5.36 11.86
N HIS A 45 6.35 -5.45 12.68
CA HIS A 45 6.94 -6.70 13.16
C HIS A 45 7.84 -6.46 14.38
N PRO A 46 7.81 -7.29 15.44
CA PRO A 46 6.85 -8.37 15.68
C PRO A 46 5.47 -7.82 16.02
N ILE A 47 4.43 -8.58 15.65
CA ILE A 47 3.03 -8.17 15.77
C ILE A 47 2.61 -8.02 17.24
N GLN A 48 3.10 -8.89 18.11
CA GLN A 48 2.79 -8.92 19.55
C GLN A 48 3.21 -7.61 20.23
N GLU A 49 4.33 -7.03 19.79
CA GLU A 49 4.86 -5.76 20.31
C GLU A 49 4.27 -4.54 19.59
N LYS A 50 3.50 -4.75 18.51
CA LYS A 50 2.97 -3.69 17.63
C LYS A 50 4.08 -2.75 17.12
N ARG A 51 5.29 -3.28 16.92
CA ARG A 51 6.45 -2.49 16.51
C ARG A 51 6.31 -2.06 15.05
N CYS A 52 6.13 -0.76 14.82
CA CYS A 52 6.08 -0.17 13.50
C CYS A 52 7.48 0.08 12.93
N TRP A 53 7.63 -0.08 11.61
CA TRP A 53 8.87 0.15 10.87
C TRP A 53 8.70 1.22 9.80
N HIS A 54 9.62 2.18 9.81
CA HIS A 54 9.76 3.15 8.72
C HIS A 54 10.53 2.58 7.54
N ASN A 55 11.56 1.75 7.75
CA ASN A 55 12.28 1.10 6.67
C ASN A 55 11.75 -0.33 6.46
N PRO A 56 10.99 -0.60 5.38
CA PRO A 56 10.41 -1.92 5.15
C PRO A 56 11.48 -2.99 4.89
N TRP A 57 12.64 -2.64 4.33
CA TRP A 57 13.72 -3.58 4.03
C TRP A 57 14.38 -4.09 5.31
N ALA A 58 14.60 -3.21 6.29
CA ALA A 58 15.08 -3.60 7.60
C ALA A 58 14.04 -4.45 8.36
N ALA A 59 12.75 -4.17 8.15
CA ALA A 59 11.67 -4.97 8.72
C ALA A 59 11.60 -6.37 8.10
N ILE A 60 11.87 -6.49 6.78
CA ILE A 60 12.03 -7.77 6.10
C ILE A 60 13.22 -8.55 6.68
N ASP A 61 14.36 -7.88 6.92
CA ASP A 61 15.52 -8.53 7.56
C ASP A 61 15.22 -9.02 8.99
N ALA A 62 14.37 -8.28 9.73
CA ALA A 62 13.93 -8.70 11.05
C ALA A 62 13.00 -9.92 10.98
N VAL A 63 11.92 -9.87 10.18
CA VAL A 63 10.96 -10.97 10.10
C VAL A 63 11.58 -12.25 9.53
N SER A 64 12.50 -12.14 8.57
CA SER A 64 13.18 -13.32 8.02
C SER A 64 14.13 -13.98 9.02
N ARG A 65 14.73 -13.22 9.94
CA ARG A 65 15.55 -13.78 11.03
C ARG A 65 14.69 -14.42 12.12
N ASP A 66 13.62 -13.75 12.51
CA ASP A 66 12.76 -14.19 13.61
C ASP A 66 11.85 -15.36 13.20
N ILE A 67 11.45 -15.41 11.92
CA ILE A 67 10.55 -16.41 11.34
C ILE A 67 11.12 -16.89 9.99
N PRO A 68 12.07 -17.84 10.00
CA PRO A 68 12.74 -18.32 8.76
C PRO A 68 11.80 -18.96 7.72
N ASP A 69 10.58 -19.33 8.11
CA ASP A 69 9.55 -19.86 7.22
C ASP A 69 8.53 -18.83 6.73
N HIS A 70 8.72 -17.56 7.10
CA HIS A 70 7.91 -16.46 6.58
C HIS A 70 8.11 -16.33 5.05
N PRO A 71 7.07 -15.97 4.26
CA PRO A 71 7.22 -15.79 2.81
C PRO A 71 8.35 -14.82 2.40
N TYR A 72 8.54 -13.74 3.15
CA TYR A 72 9.68 -12.81 2.94
C TYR A 72 11.06 -13.44 3.15
N ALA A 73 11.17 -14.54 3.90
CA ALA A 73 12.44 -15.25 4.09
C ALA A 73 12.79 -16.17 2.91
N LYS A 74 11.84 -16.37 1.97
CA LYS A 74 12.02 -17.24 0.80
C LYS A 74 12.31 -16.45 -0.50
N LEU A 75 12.42 -15.13 -0.41
CA LEU A 75 12.63 -14.22 -1.54
C LEU A 75 13.82 -13.31 -1.28
N GLU A 76 14.59 -13.01 -2.33
CA GLU A 76 15.60 -11.97 -2.27
C GLU A 76 14.92 -10.59 -2.24
N LYS A 77 15.46 -9.66 -1.43
CA LYS A 77 14.91 -8.29 -1.36
C LYS A 77 14.91 -7.59 -2.72
N GLU A 78 15.88 -7.92 -3.57
CA GLU A 78 15.99 -7.34 -4.90
C GLU A 78 14.88 -7.80 -5.83
N ASP A 79 14.44 -9.06 -5.73
CA ASP A 79 13.29 -9.55 -6.50
C ASP A 79 12.01 -8.81 -6.10
N ILE A 80 11.85 -8.53 -4.80
CA ILE A 80 10.72 -7.75 -4.28
C ILE A 80 10.75 -6.33 -4.85
N ARG A 81 11.92 -5.66 -4.87
CA ARG A 81 12.08 -4.32 -5.46
C ARG A 81 11.72 -4.31 -6.94
N ASN A 82 12.32 -5.21 -7.71
CA ASN A 82 12.10 -5.32 -9.14
C ASN A 82 10.62 -5.57 -9.46
N ALA A 83 9.94 -6.40 -8.66
CA ALA A 83 8.52 -6.65 -8.81
C ALA A 83 7.66 -5.39 -8.56
N PHE A 84 7.99 -4.59 -7.54
CA PHE A 84 7.34 -3.29 -7.34
C PHE A 84 7.60 -2.34 -8.51
N ASP A 85 8.85 -2.22 -8.97
CA ASP A 85 9.22 -1.27 -10.02
C ASP A 85 8.51 -1.59 -11.34
N GLU A 86 8.44 -2.87 -11.69
CA GLU A 86 7.71 -3.33 -12.85
C GLU A 86 6.20 -3.06 -12.73
N MET A 87 5.60 -3.36 -11.59
CA MET A 87 4.18 -3.11 -11.34
C MET A 87 3.87 -1.61 -11.45
N LEU A 88 4.67 -0.76 -10.81
CA LEU A 88 4.49 0.69 -10.82
C LEU A 88 4.71 1.28 -12.21
N SER A 89 5.69 0.79 -12.97
CA SER A 89 5.93 1.19 -14.35
C SER A 89 4.74 0.86 -15.26
N PHE A 90 4.19 -0.35 -15.12
CA PHE A 90 3.00 -0.75 -15.86
C PHE A 90 1.79 0.13 -15.51
N LEU A 91 1.52 0.36 -14.22
CA LEU A 91 0.42 1.22 -13.78
C LEU A 91 0.58 2.65 -14.28
N THR A 92 1.80 3.19 -14.26
CA THR A 92 2.14 4.51 -14.81
C THR A 92 1.85 4.57 -16.32
N SER A 93 2.19 3.52 -17.07
CA SER A 93 1.88 3.45 -18.52
C SER A 93 0.37 3.45 -18.81
N ALA A 94 -0.44 3.00 -17.85
CA ALA A 94 -1.90 3.04 -17.90
C ALA A 94 -2.50 4.34 -17.31
N GLY A 95 -1.67 5.33 -16.96
CA GLY A 95 -2.10 6.61 -16.39
C GLY A 95 -2.42 6.56 -14.89
N ILE A 96 -2.08 5.47 -14.20
CA ILE A 96 -2.30 5.29 -12.75
C ILE A 96 -0.97 5.48 -12.03
N ASN A 97 -0.70 6.71 -11.62
CA ASN A 97 0.56 7.04 -10.97
C ASN A 97 0.53 6.76 -9.46
N TYR A 98 1.67 6.32 -8.95
CA TYR A 98 1.91 6.02 -7.54
C TYR A 98 3.13 6.79 -7.04
N CYS A 99 3.13 7.09 -5.74
CA CYS A 99 4.23 7.74 -5.04
C CYS A 99 4.73 6.87 -3.89
N ARG A 100 6.04 6.87 -3.67
CA ARG A 100 6.72 6.19 -2.56
C ARG A 100 8.05 6.87 -2.25
N TYR A 101 8.65 6.51 -1.11
CA TYR A 101 10.08 6.63 -0.91
C TYR A 101 10.71 5.24 -1.03
N GLU A 102 11.80 5.10 -1.77
CA GLU A 102 12.37 3.77 -2.08
C GLU A 102 12.76 2.96 -0.84
N ASN A 103 13.28 3.63 0.19
CA ASN A 103 13.79 2.99 1.40
C ASN A 103 12.96 3.34 2.65
N ARG A 104 11.71 3.78 2.46
CA ARG A 104 10.86 4.23 3.56
C ARG A 104 9.37 4.06 3.29
N ASN A 105 8.66 3.42 4.21
CA ASN A 105 7.21 3.46 4.32
C ASN A 105 6.72 4.86 4.72
N VAL A 106 5.64 5.28 4.10
CA VAL A 106 4.91 6.50 4.44
C VAL A 106 3.79 6.21 5.42
N GLN A 107 3.38 7.25 6.14
CA GLN A 107 2.26 7.20 7.07
C GLN A 107 1.02 7.79 6.40
N VAL A 108 -0.08 7.04 6.39
CA VAL A 108 -1.36 7.46 5.81
C VAL A 108 -2.46 7.44 6.87
N ILE A 109 -3.31 8.46 6.83
CA ILE A 109 -4.51 8.56 7.65
C ILE A 109 -5.54 7.55 7.14
N THR A 110 -6.10 6.75 8.04
CA THR A 110 -7.20 5.83 7.74
C THR A 110 -8.55 6.52 7.94
N PRO A 111 -9.65 5.99 7.37
CA PRO A 111 -11.00 6.51 7.65
C PRO A 111 -11.40 6.51 9.12
N MET A 112 -10.71 5.73 9.97
CA MET A 112 -10.89 5.73 11.42
C MET A 112 -10.10 6.83 12.13
N GLY A 113 -9.38 7.70 11.42
CA GLY A 113 -8.51 8.72 12.01
C GLY A 113 -7.23 8.17 12.62
N THR A 114 -6.97 6.86 12.53
CA THR A 114 -5.67 6.28 12.89
C THR A 114 -4.68 6.47 11.74
N VAL A 115 -3.42 6.17 12.01
CA VAL A 115 -2.35 6.23 11.01
C VAL A 115 -1.80 4.83 10.79
N LYS A 116 -1.56 4.45 9.53
CA LYS A 116 -0.90 3.18 9.19
C LYS A 116 0.33 3.41 8.30
N PRO A 117 1.37 2.58 8.41
CA PRO A 117 2.44 2.55 7.43
C PRO A 117 1.96 1.89 6.12
N THR A 118 2.50 2.37 5.00
CA THR A 118 2.34 1.79 3.66
C THR A 118 3.54 2.13 2.79
N TYR A 119 3.80 1.38 1.72
CA TYR A 119 4.99 1.60 0.90
C TYR A 119 4.70 2.50 -0.30
N CYS A 120 3.64 2.21 -1.05
CA CYS A 120 3.22 3.01 -2.20
C CYS A 120 1.77 3.46 -2.05
N VAL A 121 1.50 4.70 -2.44
CA VAL A 121 0.15 5.28 -2.45
C VAL A 121 -0.17 5.83 -3.84
N PRO A 122 -1.44 5.83 -4.28
CA PRO A 122 -1.85 6.57 -5.47
C PRO A 122 -1.42 8.04 -5.36
N GLN A 123 -1.03 8.66 -6.48
CA GLN A 123 -0.55 10.05 -6.50
C GLN A 123 -1.54 11.04 -5.87
N THR A 124 -2.84 10.78 -6.01
CA THR A 124 -3.92 11.58 -5.41
C THR A 124 -3.89 11.63 -3.87
N MET A 125 -3.26 10.64 -3.23
CA MET A 125 -3.13 10.54 -1.78
C MET A 125 -1.83 11.15 -1.24
N TRP A 126 -0.88 11.48 -2.13
CA TRP A 126 0.46 11.95 -1.74
C TRP A 126 0.44 13.26 -0.95
N ALA A 127 -0.46 14.18 -1.31
CA ALA A 127 -0.60 15.44 -0.58
C ALA A 127 -0.96 15.23 0.91
N GLY A 128 -1.77 14.19 1.20
CA GLY A 128 -2.13 13.80 2.57
C GLY A 128 -0.92 13.24 3.33
N VAL A 129 -0.10 12.42 2.68
CA VAL A 129 1.18 11.95 3.24
C VAL A 129 2.07 13.13 3.61
N LYS A 130 2.29 14.06 2.68
CA LYS A 130 3.10 15.25 2.94
C LYS A 130 2.51 16.14 4.04
N ALA A 131 1.19 16.28 4.10
CA ALA A 131 0.54 17.06 5.17
C ALA A 131 0.79 16.43 6.55
N MET A 132 0.76 15.10 6.65
CA MET A 132 1.08 14.36 7.88
C MET A 132 2.57 14.48 8.25
N GLU A 133 3.48 14.31 7.30
CA GLU A 133 4.94 14.42 7.54
C GLU A 133 5.35 15.81 8.00
N ASP A 134 4.78 16.83 7.37
CA ASP A 134 5.16 18.23 7.60
C ASP A 134 4.28 18.90 8.69
N GLN A 135 3.34 18.16 9.30
CA GLN A 135 2.33 18.63 10.27
C GLN A 135 1.63 19.93 9.83
N ARG A 136 1.31 20.05 8.53
CA ARG A 136 0.72 21.27 7.97
C ARG A 136 -0.72 21.46 8.47
N PRO A 137 -1.21 22.69 8.67
CA PRO A 137 -2.62 22.92 8.93
C PRO A 137 -3.49 22.25 7.85
N CYS A 138 -4.45 21.43 8.28
CA CYS A 138 -5.28 20.63 7.37
C CYS A 138 -6.76 20.76 7.74
N LEU A 139 -7.61 20.91 6.72
CA LEU A 139 -9.06 20.92 6.86
C LEU A 139 -9.61 19.57 6.41
N MET A 140 -10.32 18.88 7.32
CA MET A 140 -11.06 17.67 7.00
C MET A 140 -12.48 18.03 6.56
N ILE A 141 -12.89 17.57 5.38
CA ILE A 141 -14.21 17.82 4.81
C ILE A 141 -14.89 16.48 4.56
N ASP A 142 -16.12 16.32 5.03
CA ASP A 142 -16.99 15.20 4.69
C ASP A 142 -18.19 15.64 3.86
N ILE A 143 -18.85 14.66 3.24
CA ILE A 143 -20.06 14.87 2.44
C ILE A 143 -21.22 14.26 3.21
N ARG A 144 -22.27 15.05 3.43
CA ARG A 144 -23.48 14.58 4.11
C ARG A 144 -24.09 13.39 3.37
N GLY A 145 -24.23 12.27 4.08
CA GLY A 145 -24.79 11.03 3.52
C GLY A 145 -23.75 10.04 2.99
N LEU A 146 -22.47 10.43 2.90
CA LEU A 146 -21.38 9.49 2.60
C LEU A 146 -21.14 8.58 3.81
N LYS A 147 -21.41 7.28 3.65
CA LYS A 147 -21.17 6.28 4.70
C LYS A 147 -19.68 5.92 4.77
N GLY A 148 -19.21 5.56 5.96
CA GLY A 148 -17.82 5.09 6.16
C GLY A 148 -16.76 6.18 6.21
N PHE A 149 -17.15 7.46 6.16
CA PHE A 149 -16.25 8.60 6.30
C PHE A 149 -16.89 9.65 7.21
N SER A 150 -16.13 10.14 8.20
CA SER A 150 -16.56 11.19 9.12
C SER A 150 -15.37 12.11 9.41
N ALA A 151 -15.41 13.32 8.85
CA ALA A 151 -14.33 14.29 9.03
C ALA A 151 -14.17 14.65 10.51
N ARG A 152 -15.29 14.75 11.23
CA ARG A 152 -15.31 14.99 12.68
C ARG A 152 -14.61 13.88 13.45
N GLN A 153 -14.89 12.62 13.14
CA GLN A 153 -14.25 11.48 13.81
C GLN A 153 -12.76 11.45 13.52
N ILE A 154 -12.38 11.58 12.25
CA ILE A 154 -10.97 11.59 11.82
C ILE A 154 -10.20 12.69 12.55
N ALA A 155 -10.72 13.92 12.56
CA ALA A 155 -10.10 15.05 13.25
C ALA A 155 -10.01 14.84 14.77
N ALA A 156 -11.04 14.25 15.39
CA ALA A 156 -11.04 13.98 16.83
C ALA A 156 -9.96 12.97 17.24
N ILE A 157 -9.74 11.92 16.43
CA ILE A 157 -8.74 10.88 16.71
C ILE A 157 -7.34 11.36 16.36
N LEU A 158 -7.16 12.10 15.26
CA LEU A 158 -5.86 12.64 14.86
C LEU A 158 -5.34 13.75 15.78
N LYS A 159 -6.18 14.39 16.59
CA LYS A 159 -5.79 15.55 17.40
C LYS A 159 -4.59 15.31 18.31
N GLY A 160 -4.35 14.07 18.74
CA GLY A 160 -3.21 13.70 19.57
C GLY A 160 -1.91 13.42 18.80
N THR A 161 -1.99 13.29 17.48
CA THR A 161 -0.91 12.82 16.60
C THR A 161 -0.62 13.76 15.43
N TRP A 162 -1.42 14.82 15.25
CA TRP A 162 -1.24 15.87 14.25
C TRP A 162 -0.35 16.99 14.75
#